data_AF-A0A6I6G945-F1
#
_entry.id   AF-A0A6I6G945-F1
#
_cell.length_a   1.000
_cell.length_b   1.000
_cell.length_c   1.000
_cell.angle_alpha   90.00
_cell.angle_beta   90.00
_cell.angle_gamma   90.00
#
_symmetry.space_group_name_H-M   'P 1'
#
loop_
_entity.id
_entity.type
_entity.pdbx_description
1 polymer ?
#
loop_
_entity_poly.entity_id
_entity_poly.type
_entity_poly.pdbx_seq_one_letter_code
_entity_poly.pdbx_strand_id
1 'polypeptide(L)'
;MKPYLVRLMYQCAATPQYQEQWRFILADDAHCAYSKATHIGLHEGRHTQSPWQFRSVTGMLLLDENADGAECLAQVQQHTNTEKMEQQLQQQQAALLAHIAEEKYRMLQV
;
A
#
# COMPACT_ATOMS: atom_id res chain seq x y z
N MET A 1 -9.39 -4.12 -17.10
CA MET A 1 -9.05 -3.63 -15.74
C MET A 1 -9.38 -4.70 -14.73
N LYS A 2 -8.44 -4.97 -13.81
CA LYS A 2 -8.54 -5.90 -12.69
C LYS A 2 -8.71 -5.11 -11.38
N PRO A 3 -9.47 -5.62 -10.39
CA PRO A 3 -9.63 -4.96 -9.12
C PRO A 3 -8.52 -5.36 -8.15
N TYR A 4 -7.87 -4.37 -7.54
CA TYR A 4 -6.83 -4.55 -6.54
C TYR A 4 -7.26 -3.93 -5.22
N LEU A 5 -6.97 -4.61 -4.12
CA LEU A 5 -7.03 -4.03 -2.78
C LEU A 5 -5.61 -3.68 -2.35
N VAL A 6 -5.34 -2.40 -2.15
CA VAL A 6 -3.99 -1.87 -1.91
C VAL A 6 -3.90 -1.22 -0.53
N ARG A 7 -2.86 -1.55 0.24
CA ARG A 7 -2.61 -1.01 1.57
C ARG A 7 -1.67 0.19 1.51
N LEU A 8 -2.18 1.36 1.89
CA LEU A 8 -1.45 2.59 2.03
C LEU A 8 -1.10 2.81 3.50
N MET A 9 0.14 3.23 3.77
CA MET A 9 0.63 3.55 5.10
C MET A 9 0.84 5.04 5.25
N TYR A 10 0.34 5.58 6.36
CA TYR A 10 0.49 6.97 6.74
C TYR A 10 1.17 7.07 8.10
N GLN A 11 1.92 8.15 8.30
CA GLN A 11 2.56 8.49 9.57
C GLN A 11 2.02 9.84 10.05
N CYS A 12 1.70 9.94 11.34
CA CYS A 12 1.34 11.21 11.94
C CYS A 12 2.60 12.08 12.10
N ALA A 13 2.56 13.32 11.61
CA ALA A 13 3.67 14.27 11.74
C ALA A 13 3.90 14.72 13.19
N ALA A 14 2.86 14.67 14.02
CA ALA A 14 2.90 15.15 15.41
C ALA A 14 3.24 14.05 16.44
N THR A 15 3.06 12.76 16.09
CA THR A 15 3.23 11.64 17.03
C THR A 15 3.79 10.41 16.30
N PRO A 16 4.47 9.47 16.98
CA PRO A 16 5.00 8.24 16.36
C PRO A 16 3.89 7.21 16.09
N GLN A 17 2.79 7.66 15.49
CA GLN A 17 1.63 6.84 15.15
C GLN A 17 1.62 6.57 13.66
N TYR A 18 1.22 5.36 13.32
CA TYR A 18 1.02 4.91 11.95
C TYR A 18 -0.43 4.51 11.76
N GLN A 19 -0.93 4.76 10.56
CA GLN A 19 -2.28 4.38 10.16
C GLN A 19 -2.22 3.63 8.83
N GLU A 20 -2.90 2.48 8.80
CA GLU A 20 -3.12 1.73 7.57
C GLU A 20 -4.45 2.15 6.95
N GLN A 21 -4.48 2.27 5.62
CA GLN A 21 -5.70 2.46 4.86
C GLN A 21 -5.72 1.54 3.65
N TRP A 22 -6.72 0.68 3.58
CA TRP A 22 -6.95 -0.16 2.42
C TRP A 22 -7.79 0.60 1.38
N ARG A 23 -7.40 0.46 0.11
CA ARG A 23 -8.02 1.16 -1.02
C ARG A 23 -8.30 0.17 -2.15
N PHE A 24 -9.52 0.23 -2.66
CA PHE A 24 -9.89 -0.49 -3.87
C PHE A 24 -9.44 0.31 -5.10
N ILE A 25 -8.68 -0.32 -5.99
CA ILE A 25 -8.08 0.30 -7.17
C ILE A 25 -8.31 -0.58 -8.38
N LEU A 26 -8.99 -0.03 -9.38
CA LEU A 26 -9.09 -0.65 -10.71
C LEU A 26 -7.87 -0.25 -11.55
N ALA A 27 -7.14 -1.24 -12.05
CA ALA A 27 -5.96 -1.02 -12.90
C ALA A 27 -5.78 -2.15 -13.93
N ASP A 28 -5.00 -1.93 -14.97
CA ASP A 28 -4.77 -2.95 -16.00
C ASP A 28 -3.87 -4.08 -15.50
N ASP A 29 -2.88 -3.72 -14.68
CA ASP A 29 -1.97 -4.64 -14.02
C ASP A 29 -1.56 -4.13 -12.62
N ALA A 30 -0.77 -4.96 -11.93
CA ALA A 30 -0.23 -4.72 -10.60
C ALA A 30 0.64 -3.45 -10.52
N HIS A 31 1.41 -3.15 -11.58
CA HIS A 31 2.27 -1.97 -11.62
C HIS A 31 1.45 -0.68 -11.74
N CYS A 32 0.43 -0.68 -12.60
CA CYS A 32 -0.55 0.40 -12.71
C CYS A 32 -1.33 0.58 -11.40
N ALA A 33 -1.71 -0.50 -10.71
CA ALA A 33 -2.39 -0.42 -9.42
C ALA A 33 -1.50 0.25 -8.36
N TYR A 34 -0.25 -0.19 -8.24
CA TYR A 34 0.73 0.39 -7.32
C TYR A 34 1.01 1.87 -7.62
N SER A 35 1.17 2.23 -8.90
CA SER A 35 1.39 3.61 -9.32
C SER A 35 0.20 4.51 -8.98
N LYS A 36 -1.03 4.05 -9.25
CA LYS A 36 -2.26 4.76 -8.87
C LYS A 36 -2.38 4.92 -7.35
N ALA A 37 -2.12 3.86 -6.58
CA ALA A 37 -2.14 3.90 -5.12
C ALA A 37 -1.16 4.92 -4.56
N THR A 38 0.07 4.92 -5.08
CA THR A 38 1.12 5.87 -4.69
C THR A 38 0.70 7.30 -5.00
N HIS A 39 0.11 7.54 -6.18
CA HIS A 39 -0.39 8.86 -6.56
C HIS A 39 -1.51 9.34 -5.64
N ILE A 40 -2.47 8.46 -5.33
CA ILE A 40 -3.57 8.75 -4.38
C ILE A 40 -3.00 9.15 -3.02
N GLY A 41 -2.09 8.35 -2.45
CA GLY A 41 -1.48 8.63 -1.16
C GLY A 41 -0.72 9.97 -1.13
N LEU A 42 0.09 10.24 -2.16
CA LEU A 42 0.82 11.50 -2.29
C LEU A 42 -0.12 12.72 -2.44
N HIS A 43 -1.22 12.57 -3.18
CA HIS A 43 -2.20 13.63 -3.36
C HIS A 43 -2.94 13.94 -2.05
N GLU A 44 -3.46 12.91 -1.36
CA GLU A 44 -4.15 13.08 -0.07
C GLU A 44 -3.25 13.72 1.00
N GLY A 45 -1.97 13.33 1.05
CA GLY A 45 -1.00 13.91 1.99
C GLY A 45 -0.67 15.39 1.75
N ARG A 46 -0.90 15.91 0.53
CA ARG A 46 -0.68 17.32 0.17
C ARG A 46 -1.90 18.21 0.36
N HIS A 47 -3.10 17.66 0.16
CA HIS A 47 -4.34 18.44 0.11
C HIS A 47 -5.11 18.48 1.43
N THR A 48 -4.72 17.68 2.41
CA THR A 48 -5.40 17.65 3.70
C THR A 48 -4.62 18.48 4.72
N GLN A 49 -5.30 19.29 5.54
CA GLN A 49 -4.75 19.86 6.78
C GLN A 49 -4.49 18.77 7.84
N SER A 50 -4.38 17.52 7.40
CA SER A 50 -4.25 16.34 8.22
C SER A 50 -2.81 16.21 8.70
N PRO A 51 -2.59 15.80 9.96
CA PRO A 51 -1.25 15.45 10.41
C PRO A 51 -0.72 14.16 9.74
N TRP A 52 -1.56 13.43 9.01
CA TRP A 52 -1.19 12.14 8.39
C TRP A 52 -0.49 12.34 7.04
N GLN A 53 0.77 11.93 6.98
CA GLN A 53 1.61 11.99 5.79
C GLN A 53 1.76 10.60 5.18
N PHE A 54 1.51 10.49 3.88
CA PHE A 54 1.71 9.23 3.17
C PHE A 54 3.18 8.80 3.22
N ARG A 55 3.40 7.52 3.51
CA ARG A 55 4.73 6.91 3.60
C ARG A 55 5.00 5.93 2.49
N SER A 56 4.10 4.97 2.28
CA SER A 56 4.35 3.88 1.35
C SER A 56 3.10 3.08 1.03
N VAL A 57 3.19 2.28 -0.03
CA VAL A 57 2.29 1.16 -0.30
C VAL A 57 2.98 -0.11 0.19
N THR A 58 2.34 -0.85 1.08
CA THR A 58 2.96 -2.00 1.78
C THR A 58 2.21 -3.31 1.60
N GLY A 59 1.18 -3.34 0.77
CA GLY A 59 0.42 -4.54 0.47
C GLY A 59 -0.47 -4.34 -0.74
N MET A 60 -0.67 -5.40 -1.51
CA MET A 60 -1.58 -5.40 -2.64
C MET A 60 -2.10 -6.81 -2.86
N LEU A 61 -3.40 -6.91 -3.10
CA LEU A 61 -4.09 -8.16 -3.38
C LEU A 61 -4.90 -7.98 -4.67
N LEU A 62 -4.78 -8.91 -5.60
CA LEU A 62 -5.71 -9.03 -6.71
C LEU A 62 -7.01 -9.63 -6.17
N LEU A 63 -8.13 -8.97 -6.40
CA LEU A 63 -9.44 -9.50 -6.11
C LEU A 63 -9.91 -10.25 -7.36
N ASP A 64 -9.90 -11.57 -7.32
CA ASP A 64 -10.46 -12.40 -8.38
C ASP A 64 -11.73 -13.11 -7.90
N GLU A 65 -12.33 -13.89 -8.78
CA GLU A 65 -13.54 -14.66 -8.50
C GLU A 65 -13.36 -15.74 -7.42
N ASN A 66 -12.12 -16.05 -7.04
CA ASN A 66 -11.79 -17.00 -5.98
C ASN A 66 -11.41 -16.29 -4.67
N ALA A 67 -11.35 -14.95 -4.66
CA ALA A 67 -11.12 -14.17 -3.45
C ALA A 67 -12.42 -14.12 -2.62
N ASP A 68 -12.64 -15.14 -1.79
CA ASP A 68 -13.76 -15.24 -0.84
C ASP A 68 -13.57 -14.23 0.31
N GLY A 69 -13.80 -12.96 0.00
CA GLY A 69 -13.73 -11.83 0.93
C GLY A 69 -12.30 -11.40 1.26
N ALA A 70 -12.05 -10.10 1.22
CA ALA A 70 -10.86 -9.51 1.80
C ALA A 70 -11.23 -8.86 3.14
N GLU A 71 -10.82 -9.49 4.25
CA GLU A 71 -11.01 -8.89 5.56
C GLU A 71 -9.98 -7.78 5.79
N CYS A 72 -10.47 -6.55 5.93
CA CYS A 72 -9.64 -5.37 6.17
C CYS A 72 -9.56 -5.10 7.67
N LEU A 73 -8.54 -5.64 8.35
CA LEU A 73 -8.25 -5.25 9.72
C LEU A 73 -7.42 -3.95 9.72
N ALA A 74 -8.05 -2.81 10.03
CA ALA A 74 -7.35 -1.56 10.24
C ALA A 74 -6.94 -1.43 11.71
N GLN A 75 -5.67 -1.70 12.02
CA GLN A 75 -5.11 -1.45 13.35
C GLN A 75 -4.37 -0.11 13.38
N VAL A 76 -4.73 0.75 14.32
CA VAL A 76 -3.89 1.91 14.68
C VAL A 76 -2.82 1.40 15.63
N GLN A 77 -1.62 1.15 15.12
CA GLN A 77 -0.53 0.65 15.93
C GLN A 77 0.30 1.82 16.47
N GLN A 78 0.29 2.01 17.78
CA GLN A 78 1.20 2.93 18.46
C GLN A 78 2.57 2.27 18.58
N HIS A 79 3.56 2.79 17.86
CA HIS A 79 4.91 2.25 17.92
C HIS A 79 5.77 3.12 18.82
N THR A 80 6.33 2.51 19.86
CA THR A 80 7.32 3.16 20.75
C THR A 80 8.69 3.30 20.09
N ASN A 81 8.97 2.56 19.01
CA ASN A 81 10.22 2.64 18.26
C ASN A 81 9.95 2.90 16.76
N THR A 82 10.13 4.15 16.34
CA THR A 82 9.88 4.60 14.97
C THR A 82 10.86 4.03 13.96
N GLU A 83 12.13 3.84 14.33
CA GLU A 83 13.17 3.31 13.43
C GLU A 83 12.87 1.88 12.99
N LYS A 84 12.45 1.03 13.93
CA LYS A 84 12.05 -0.35 13.61
C LYS A 84 10.85 -0.39 12.65
N MET A 85 9.89 0.52 12.84
CA MET A 85 8.76 0.63 11.93
C MET A 85 9.20 1.09 10.54
N GLU A 86 10.05 2.11 10.43
CA GLU A 86 10.55 2.56 9.13
C GLU A 86 11.28 1.45 8.37
N GLN A 87 12.10 0.66 9.08
CA GLN A 87 12.75 -0.52 8.50
C GLN A 87 11.73 -1.57 8.02
N GLN A 88 10.70 -1.85 8.81
CA GLN A 88 9.64 -2.78 8.43
C GLN A 88 8.87 -2.29 7.19
N LEU A 89 8.53 -1.00 7.12
CA LEU A 89 7.85 -0.42 5.97
C LEU A 89 8.70 -0.52 4.70
N GLN A 90 10.00 -0.23 4.80
CA GLN A 90 10.94 -0.37 3.68
C GLN A 90 11.03 -1.82 3.20
N GLN A 91 11.12 -2.79 4.12
CA GLN A 91 11.16 -4.22 3.78
C GLN A 91 9.87 -4.67 3.08
N GLN A 92 8.70 -4.29 3.61
CA GLN A 92 7.41 -4.62 3.02
C GLN A 92 7.25 -4.01 1.62
N GLN A 93 7.63 -2.75 1.45
CA GLN A 93 7.60 -2.08 0.15
C GLN A 93 8.53 -2.76 -0.86
N ALA A 94 9.77 -3.06 -0.48
CA ALA A 94 10.73 -3.72 -1.34
C ALA A 94 10.25 -5.11 -1.78
N ALA A 95 9.72 -5.90 -0.84
CA ALA A 95 9.14 -7.21 -1.13
C ALA A 95 7.96 -7.12 -2.10
N LEU A 96 7.07 -6.14 -1.90
CA LEU A 96 5.95 -5.90 -2.81
C LEU A 96 6.42 -5.52 -4.22
N LEU A 97 7.39 -4.61 -4.34
CA LEU A 97 7.94 -4.22 -5.64
C LEU A 97 8.62 -5.38 -6.37
N ALA A 98 9.35 -6.23 -5.64
CA ALA A 98 9.94 -7.44 -6.20
C ALA A 98 8.85 -8.38 -6.75
N HIS A 99 7.79 -8.61 -5.99
CA HIS A 99 6.66 -9.43 -6.43
C HIS A 99 5.98 -8.88 -7.69
N ILE A 100 5.70 -7.57 -7.73
CA ILE A 100 5.12 -6.91 -8.92
C ILE A 100 6.02 -7.07 -10.15
N ALA A 101 7.34 -6.94 -9.96
CA ALA A 101 8.30 -7.10 -11.05
C ALA A 101 8.34 -8.55 -11.58
N GLU A 102 8.30 -9.54 -10.69
CA GLU A 102 8.24 -10.95 -11.07
C GLU A 102 6.96 -11.28 -11.86
N GLU A 103 5.81 -10.78 -11.43
CA GLU A 103 4.54 -10.97 -12.16
C GLU A 103 4.61 -10.38 -13.57
N LYS A 104 5.16 -9.18 -13.71
CA LYS A 104 5.35 -8.54 -15.01
C LYS A 104 6.25 -9.37 -15.92
N TYR A 105 7.34 -9.93 -15.39
CA TYR A 105 8.25 -10.76 -16.16
C TYR A 105 7.59 -12.06 -16.63
N ARG A 106 6.81 -12.72 -15.76
CA ARG A 106 6.05 -13.93 -16.14
C ARG A 106 5.08 -13.68 -17.29
N MET A 107 4.40 -12.52 -17.30
CA MET A 107 3.45 -12.18 -18.37
C MET A 107 4.11 -11.94 -19.73
N LEU A 108 5.41 -11.64 -19.78
CA LEU A 108 6.14 -11.39 -21.04
C LEU A 108 6.73 -12.66 -21.67
N GLN A 109 6.68 -13.80 -20.97
CA GLN A 109 7.21 -15.09 -21.45
C GLN A 109 6.13 -16.00 -22.06
N VAL A 110 4.88 -15.53 -22.15
CA VAL A 110 3.71 -16.21 -22.72
C VAL A 110 3.32 -15.53 -24.02
#